data_AF-F0ZF69-F1
#
_entry.id   AF-F0ZF69-F1
#
_cell.length_a   1.000
_cell.length_b   1.000
_cell.length_c   1.000
_cell.angle_alpha   90.00
_cell.angle_beta   90.00
_cell.angle_gamma   90.00
#
_symmetry.space_group_name_H-M   'P 1'
#
loop_
_entity.id
_entity.type
_entity.pdbx_description
1 polymer ?
#
loop_
_entity_poly.entity_id
_entity_poly.type
_entity_poly.pdbx_seq_one_letter_code
_entity_poly.pdbx_strand_id
1 'polypeptide(L)'
;MENHKKFNSDNEYIFFKVFNNKYLLKKIINEIESMGYHETDFREIDDIKRKIKFKNIKLLSWMLDKCQFELLLCKLKANEEIVITSGDSIINFLKIYEKNHN
;
A
#
# COMPACT_ATOMS: atom_id res chain seq x y z
N MET A 1 11.03 6.94 21.55
CA MET A 1 12.21 6.65 20.70
C MET A 1 11.69 6.05 19.41
N GLU A 2 11.74 6.81 18.32
CA GLU A 2 11.25 6.37 17.02
C GLU A 2 12.21 5.29 16.47
N ASN A 3 11.71 4.08 16.30
CA ASN A 3 12.40 3.02 15.57
C ASN A 3 12.39 3.38 14.09
N HIS A 4 13.36 4.20 13.66
CA HIS A 4 13.69 4.31 12.25
C HIS A 4 14.06 2.90 11.77
N LYS A 5 13.19 2.28 10.96
CA LYS A 5 13.59 1.14 10.13
C LYS A 5 14.85 1.58 9.39
N LYS A 6 15.99 1.03 9.78
CA LYS A 6 17.26 1.23 9.10
C LYS A 6 17.06 0.70 7.68
N PHE A 7 16.84 1.59 6.72
CA PHE A 7 16.81 1.22 5.31
C PHE A 7 18.12 0.49 5.04
N ASN A 8 18.03 -0.75 4.55
CA ASN A 8 19.20 -1.53 4.25
C ASN A 8 19.84 -0.91 3.01
N SER A 9 20.80 0.00 3.23
CA SER A 9 21.52 0.77 2.20
C SER A 9 22.13 -0.10 1.12
N ASP A 10 22.39 -1.36 1.46
CA ASP A 10 23.03 -2.34 0.59
C ASP A 10 22.15 -2.68 -0.62
N ASN A 11 20.82 -2.65 -0.45
CA ASN A 11 19.88 -2.89 -1.54
C ASN A 11 19.76 -1.70 -2.49
N GLU A 12 19.89 -0.48 -1.98
CA GLU A 12 19.81 0.75 -2.77
C GLU A 12 21.00 0.85 -3.75
N TYR A 13 22.21 0.54 -3.27
CA TYR A 13 23.39 0.49 -4.12
C TYR A 13 23.25 -0.54 -5.25
N ILE A 14 22.76 -1.73 -4.94
CA ILE A 14 22.53 -2.79 -5.94
C ILE A 14 21.44 -2.36 -6.92
N PHE A 15 20.35 -1.76 -6.44
CA PHE A 15 19.28 -1.23 -7.27
C PHE A 15 19.81 -0.23 -8.30
N PHE A 16 20.56 0.78 -7.88
CA PHE A 16 21.11 1.78 -8.80
C PHE A 16 22.15 1.19 -9.76
N LYS A 17 22.93 0.21 -9.32
CA LYS A 17 23.88 -0.50 -10.19
C LYS A 17 23.17 -1.27 -11.31
N VAL A 18 22.04 -1.91 -11.01
CA VAL A 18 21.22 -2.63 -12.00
C VAL A 18 20.45 -1.66 -12.89
N PHE A 19 19.84 -0.63 -12.31
CA PHE A 19 19.04 0.36 -13.02
C PHE A 19 19.85 1.15 -14.05
N ASN A 20 21.08 1.56 -13.70
CA ASN A 20 21.96 2.27 -14.62
C ASN A 20 22.59 1.36 -15.68
N ASN A 21 22.57 0.03 -15.47
CA ASN A 21 23.05 -0.93 -16.45
C ASN A 21 21.94 -1.27 -17.46
N LYS A 22 21.94 -0.56 -18.59
CA LYS A 22 20.94 -0.70 -19.67
C LYS A 22 20.70 -2.14 -20.12
N TYR A 23 21.75 -2.97 -20.14
CA TYR A 23 21.64 -4.37 -20.55
C TYR A 23 20.90 -5.21 -19.51
N LEU A 24 21.29 -5.11 -18.24
CA LEU A 24 20.64 -5.83 -17.14
C LEU A 24 19.20 -5.37 -16.97
N LEU A 25 18.95 -4.05 -17.01
CA LEU A 25 17.62 -3.49 -16.93
C LEU A 25 16.72 -4.03 -18.06
N LYS A 26 17.19 -4.01 -19.31
CA LYS A 26 16.44 -4.55 -20.45
C LYS A 26 16.13 -6.03 -20.27
N LYS A 27 17.09 -6.82 -19.78
CA LYS A 27 16.89 -8.26 -19.53
C LYS A 27 15.83 -8.51 -18.46
N ILE A 28 15.82 -7.73 -17.38
CA ILE A 28 14.82 -7.81 -16.32
C ILE A 28 13.43 -7.44 -16.84
N ILE A 29 13.31 -6.34 -17.60
CA ILE A 29 12.03 -5.91 -18.19
C ILE A 29 11.48 -6.99 -19.13
N ASN A 30 12.32 -7.51 -20.03
CA ASN A 30 11.92 -8.57 -20.96
C ASN A 30 11.47 -9.84 -20.23
N GLU A 31 12.08 -10.18 -19.10
CA GLU A 31 11.70 -11.34 -18.28
C GLU A 31 10.35 -11.11 -17.58
N ILE A 32 10.11 -9.90 -17.06
CA ILE A 32 8.82 -9.53 -16.48
C ILE A 32 7.72 -9.63 -17.55
N GLU A 33 7.98 -9.08 -18.75
CA GLU A 33 7.06 -9.15 -19.89
C GLU A 33 6.80 -10.59 -20.34
N SER A 34 7.83 -11.45 -20.38
CA SER A 34 7.71 -12.85 -20.81
C SER A 34 7.00 -13.75 -19.80
N MET A 35 7.07 -13.41 -18.50
CA MET A 35 6.34 -14.10 -17.42
C MET A 35 4.82 -13.90 -17.48
N GLY A 36 4.30 -13.20 -18.50
CA GLY A 36 2.86 -13.00 -18.63
C GLY A 36 2.33 -11.92 -17.67
N TYR A 37 3.17 -10.98 -17.24
CA TYR A 37 2.73 -9.61 -17.01
C TYR A 37 2.39 -8.96 -18.38
N HIS A 38 1.59 -9.66 -19.18
CA HIS A 38 0.76 -8.99 -20.15
C HIS A 38 -0.08 -8.03 -19.35
N GLU A 39 -0.12 -6.80 -19.83
CA GLU A 39 -1.20 -5.87 -19.57
C GLU A 39 -2.52 -6.62 -19.83
N THR A 40 -3.00 -7.36 -18.84
CA THR A 40 -4.41 -7.28 -18.55
C THR A 40 -4.59 -5.79 -18.37
N ASP A 41 -5.12 -5.12 -19.40
CA ASP A 41 -5.41 -3.72 -19.30
C ASP A 41 -6.25 -3.63 -18.03
N PHE A 42 -5.68 -3.10 -16.96
CA PHE A 42 -6.33 -3.08 -15.66
C PHE A 42 -7.60 -2.21 -15.72
N ARG A 43 -7.87 -1.59 -16.87
CA ARG A 43 -9.12 -0.93 -17.25
C ARG A 43 -10.21 -1.86 -17.79
N GLU A 44 -9.89 -3.05 -18.29
CA GLU A 44 -10.84 -3.90 -19.03
C GLU A 44 -11.38 -5.11 -18.23
N ILE A 45 -10.79 -5.44 -17.08
CA ILE A 45 -11.26 -6.54 -16.23
C ILE A 45 -12.06 -6.00 -15.03
N ASP A 46 -13.38 -5.89 -15.20
CA ASP A 46 -14.38 -5.63 -14.13
C ASP A 46 -14.08 -4.40 -13.24
N ASP A 47 -13.93 -3.28 -13.92
CA ASP A 47 -13.35 -2.04 -13.44
C ASP A 47 -14.13 -1.33 -12.31
N ILE A 48 -15.41 -1.64 -12.14
CA ILE A 48 -16.28 -0.96 -11.16
C ILE A 48 -15.96 -1.40 -9.73
N LYS A 49 -15.60 -2.66 -9.50
CA LYS A 49 -15.37 -3.19 -8.14
C LYS A 49 -13.92 -3.04 -7.68
N ARG A 50 -12.96 -2.96 -8.60
CA ARG A 50 -11.53 -2.88 -8.30
C ARG A 50 -10.99 -1.44 -8.25
N LYS A 51 -11.66 -0.46 -8.87
CA LYS A 51 -11.30 0.97 -8.79
C LYS A 51 -12.08 1.72 -7.73
N ILE A 52 -12.04 1.27 -6.48
CA ILE A 52 -12.51 2.11 -5.39
C ILE A 52 -11.50 3.24 -5.21
N LYS A 53 -11.84 4.45 -5.70
CA LYS A 53 -11.02 5.64 -5.46
C LYS A 53 -10.88 5.84 -3.95
N PHE A 54 -9.70 6.18 -3.47
CA PHE A 54 -9.45 6.41 -2.04
C PHE A 54 -10.40 7.43 -1.40
N LYS A 55 -10.87 8.43 -2.15
CA LYS A 55 -11.91 9.38 -1.70
C LYS A 55 -13.26 8.71 -1.35
N ASN A 56 -13.57 7.58 -1.96
CA ASN A 56 -14.81 6.83 -1.73
C ASN A 56 -14.69 5.84 -0.54
N ILE A 57 -13.46 5.59 -0.06
CA ILE A 57 -13.22 4.74 1.10
C ILE A 57 -13.44 5.59 2.35
N LYS A 58 -14.54 5.34 3.05
CA LYS A 58 -14.86 6.02 4.31
C LYS A 58 -14.93 5.08 5.51
N LEU A 59 -15.10 3.78 5.28
CA LEU A 59 -15.32 2.81 6.34
C LEU A 59 -14.05 2.54 7.15
N LEU A 60 -14.10 2.78 8.46
CA LEU A 60 -13.01 2.48 9.38
C LEU A 60 -12.66 0.99 9.38
N SER A 61 -13.67 0.12 9.52
CA SER A 61 -13.50 -1.34 9.49
C SER A 61 -12.71 -1.79 8.25
N TRP A 62 -13.10 -1.32 7.07
CA TRP A 62 -12.43 -1.65 5.82
C TRP A 62 -10.95 -1.25 5.82
N MET A 63 -10.63 -0.05 6.32
CA MET A 63 -9.25 0.42 6.39
C MET A 63 -8.41 -0.43 7.35
N LEU A 64 -8.99 -0.88 8.46
CA LEU A 64 -8.32 -1.77 9.42
C LEU A 64 -8.13 -3.17 8.83
N ASP A 65 -9.17 -3.76 8.23
CA ASP A 65 -9.15 -5.10 7.64
C ASP A 65 -8.13 -5.23 6.49
N LYS A 66 -7.89 -4.13 5.77
CA LYS A 66 -6.92 -4.06 4.66
C LYS A 66 -5.57 -3.48 5.08
N CYS A 67 -5.34 -3.25 6.38
CA CYS A 67 -4.11 -2.65 6.91
C CYS A 67 -3.74 -1.30 6.26
N GLN A 68 -4.73 -0.51 5.84
CA GLN A 68 -4.55 0.77 5.16
C GLN A 68 -4.39 1.92 6.15
N PHE A 69 -3.42 1.81 7.06
CA PHE A 69 -3.21 2.78 8.15
C PHE A 69 -2.73 4.15 7.65
N GLU A 70 -1.94 4.18 6.58
CA GLU A 70 -1.46 5.42 5.96
C GLU A 70 -2.61 6.20 5.33
N LEU A 71 -3.54 5.50 4.66
CA LEU A 71 -4.75 6.11 4.13
C LEU A 71 -5.62 6.68 5.26
N LEU A 72 -5.80 5.92 6.34
CA LEU A 72 -6.53 6.37 7.53
C LEU A 72 -5.89 7.64 8.11
N LEU A 73 -4.56 7.67 8.26
CA LEU A 73 -3.83 8.84 8.74
C LEU A 73 -4.00 10.05 7.83
N CYS A 74 -3.90 9.86 6.51
CA CYS A 74 -4.12 10.92 5.52
C CYS A 74 -5.53 11.51 5.65
N LYS A 75 -6.55 10.67 5.81
CA LYS A 75 -7.95 11.10 5.99
C LYS A 75 -8.16 11.86 7.27
N LEU A 76 -7.61 11.37 8.38
CA LEU A 76 -7.67 12.06 9.67
C LEU A 76 -6.98 13.44 9.59
N LYS A 77 -5.81 13.53 8.96
CA LYS A 77 -5.09 14.80 8.76
C LYS A 77 -5.85 15.77 7.86
N ALA A 78 -6.52 15.26 6.83
CA ALA A 78 -7.36 16.06 5.93
C ALA A 78 -8.74 16.40 6.51
N ASN A 79 -9.03 15.98 7.75
CA ASN A 79 -10.33 16.12 8.40
C ASN A 79 -11.48 15.57 7.53
N GLU A 80 -11.22 14.47 6.82
CA GLU A 80 -12.24 13.76 6.03
C GLU A 80 -13.14 12.93 6.94
N GLU A 81 -14.41 12.80 6.54
CA GLU A 81 -15.39 11.98 7.23
C GLU A 81 -15.01 10.48 7.17
N ILE A 82 -14.96 9.85 8.34
CA ILE A 82 -14.77 8.41 8.50
C ILE A 82 -16.04 7.81 9.09
N VAL A 83 -16.58 6.82 8.39
CA VAL A 83 -17.78 6.10 8.79
C VAL A 83 -17.40 4.92 9.68
N ILE A 84 -18.00 4.88 10.87
CA ILE A 84 -17.86 3.80 11.84
C ILE A 84 -19.22 3.10 11.97
N THR A 85 -19.32 1.87 11.47
CA THR A 85 -20.58 1.11 11.46
C THR A 85 -20.74 0.16 12.64
N SER A 86 -19.67 -0.16 13.36
CA SER A 86 -19.69 -0.96 14.59
C SER A 86 -18.65 -0.43 15.57
N GLY A 87 -19.01 -0.42 16.87
CA GLY A 87 -18.07 -0.14 17.97
C GLY A 87 -16.86 -1.07 17.96
N ASP A 88 -16.99 -2.29 17.43
CA ASP A 88 -15.89 -3.26 17.29
C ASP A 88 -14.74 -2.72 16.44
N SER A 89 -15.02 -1.86 15.46
CA SER A 89 -13.99 -1.26 14.61
C SER A 89 -13.06 -0.36 15.41
N ILE A 90 -13.62 0.38 16.40
CA ILE A 90 -12.83 1.23 17.30
C ILE A 90 -12.01 0.36 18.24
N ILE A 91 -12.62 -0.67 18.83
CA ILE A 91 -11.93 -1.60 19.73
C ILE A 91 -10.76 -2.28 19.00
N ASN A 92 -10.95 -2.71 17.76
CA ASN A 92 -9.89 -3.32 16.95
C ASN A 92 -8.78 -2.31 16.63
N PHE A 93 -9.12 -1.07 16.30
CA PHE A 93 -8.12 -0.01 16.13
C PHE A 93 -7.28 0.21 17.39
N LEU A 94 -7.93 0.30 18.57
CA LEU A 94 -7.22 0.49 19.84
C LEU A 94 -6.29 -0.68 20.15
N LYS A 95 -6.72 -1.93 19.93
CA LYS A 95 -5.87 -3.11 20.10
C LYS A 95 -4.65 -3.09 19.18
N ILE A 96 -4.83 -2.71 17.92
CA ILE A 96 -3.72 -2.58 16.95
C ILE A 96 -2.77 -1.46 17.39
N TYR A 97 -3.30 -0.34 17.89
CA TYR A 97 -2.51 0.78 18.36
C TYR A 97 -1.67 0.40 19.59
N GLU A 98 -2.28 -0.23 20.60
CA GLU A 98 -1.59 -0.68 21.83
C GLU A 98 -0.47 -1.68 21.53
N LYS A 99 -0.68 -2.60 20.57
CA LYS A 99 0.34 -3.58 20.18
C LYS A 99 1.57 -2.95 19.52
N ASN A 100 1.41 -1.82 18.83
CA ASN A 100 2.51 -1.17 18.11
C ASN A 100 3.24 -0.10 18.94
N HIS A 101 2.70 0.27 20.10
CA HIS A 101 3.26 1.29 21.00
C HIS A 101 3.72 0.76 22.37
N ASN A 102 3.59 -0.56 22.61
CA ASN A 102 4.26 -1.31 23.68
C ASN A 102 5.39 -2.17 23.08
#